data_AF-K1UWF7-F1
#
_entry.id   AF-K1UWF7-F1
#
_cell.length_a   1.000
_cell.length_b   1.000
_cell.length_c   1.000
_cell.angle_alpha   90.00
_cell.angle_beta   90.00
_cell.angle_gamma   90.00
#
_symmetry.space_group_name_H-M   'P 1'
#
loop_
_entity.id
_entity.type
_entity.pdbx_description
1 polymer ?
#
loop_
_entity_poly.entity_id
_entity_poly.type
_entity_poly.pdbx_seq_one_letter_code
_entity_poly.pdbx_strand_id
1 'polypeptide(L)'
;MAARHEARQPPEEILVLSFTKASAGDMSQRIMASTGKTIRACTFHSLGLEICRAATIANRPIIDGHTSNTVVRNTFEQLLSKNIGYRLLAFKLMSKELLGKYGKAAKSEDFQLPTDDYGFN
;
A
#
# COMPACT_ATOMS: atom_id res chain seq x y z
N MET A 1 51.86 -9.45 20.47
CA MET A 1 50.39 -9.60 20.43
C MET A 1 49.80 -8.34 19.82
N ALA A 2 49.34 -8.39 18.57
CA ALA A 2 48.71 -7.25 17.92
C ALA A 2 47.24 -7.16 18.37
N ALA A 3 46.86 -6.03 18.96
CA ALA A 3 45.47 -5.74 19.27
C ALA A 3 44.70 -5.62 17.94
N ARG A 4 43.74 -6.54 17.72
CA ARG A 4 42.79 -6.41 16.61
C ARG A 4 41.93 -5.18 16.90
N HIS A 5 42.07 -4.14 16.08
CA HIS A 5 41.06 -3.09 16.01
C HIS A 5 39.80 -3.66 15.36
N GLU A 6 38.96 -4.32 16.16
CA GLU A 6 37.56 -4.51 15.78
C GLU A 6 36.90 -3.14 15.82
N ALA A 7 36.49 -2.63 14.66
CA ALA A 7 35.68 -1.41 14.58
C ALA A 7 34.34 -1.67 15.27
N ARG A 8 34.27 -1.38 16.57
CA ARG A 8 33.06 -1.57 17.38
C ARG A 8 32.09 -0.45 17.05
N GLN A 9 31.08 -0.76 16.24
CA GLN A 9 29.98 0.16 15.99
C GLN A 9 29.16 0.35 17.27
N PRO A 10 28.77 1.58 17.62
CA PRO A 10 27.90 1.82 18.75
C PRO A 10 26.49 1.28 18.47
N PRO A 11 25.74 0.81 19.48
CA PRO A 11 24.42 0.18 19.29
C PRO A 11 23.41 1.03 18.49
N GLU A 12 23.49 2.36 18.61
CA GLU A 12 22.65 3.32 17.89
C GLU A 12 22.89 3.39 16.38
N GLU A 13 24.06 2.93 15.91
CA GLU A 13 24.39 2.83 14.47
C GLU A 13 23.96 1.48 13.88
N ILE A 14 23.39 0.58 14.69
CA ILE A 14 22.95 -0.74 14.26
C ILE A 14 21.42 -0.75 14.11
N LEU A 15 20.95 -1.04 12.90
CA LEU A 15 19.54 -1.27 12.59
C LEU A 15 19.30 -2.73 12.23
N VAL A 16 18.36 -3.38 12.92
CA VAL A 16 17.91 -4.74 12.61
C VAL A 16 16.54 -4.69 11.95
N LEU A 17 16.40 -5.39 10.82
CA LEU A 17 15.15 -5.47 10.06
C LEU A 17 14.53 -6.86 10.13
N SER A 18 13.22 -6.91 10.29
CA SER A 18 12.41 -8.12 10.26
C SER A 18 11.22 -7.99 9.30
N PHE A 19 10.66 -9.12 8.90
CA PHE A 19 9.40 -9.15 8.14
C PHE A 19 8.18 -8.91 9.03
N THR A 20 8.18 -9.41 10.27
CA THR A 20 7.00 -9.33 11.15
C THR A 20 7.31 -8.55 12.42
N LYS A 21 6.27 -7.91 12.97
CA LYS A 21 6.37 -7.19 14.24
C LYS A 21 6.78 -8.11 15.39
N ALA A 22 6.25 -9.34 15.41
CA ALA A 22 6.60 -10.34 16.40
C ALA A 22 8.10 -10.68 16.36
N SER A 23 8.63 -11.02 15.17
CA SER A 23 10.05 -11.35 15.03
C SER A 23 10.97 -10.15 15.34
N ALA A 24 10.58 -8.93 14.99
CA ALA A 24 11.33 -7.73 15.40
C ALA A 24 11.40 -7.60 16.94
N GLY A 25 10.28 -7.84 17.64
CA GLY A 25 10.23 -7.86 19.10
C GLY A 25 11.12 -8.95 19.71
N ASP A 26 11.00 -10.19 19.21
CA ASP A 26 11.80 -11.32 19.69
C ASP A 26 13.30 -11.08 19.49
N MET A 27 13.70 -10.52 18.34
CA MET A 27 15.11 -10.18 18.08
C MET A 27 15.61 -9.09 19.02
N SER A 28 14.83 -8.04 19.24
CA SER A 28 15.18 -6.97 20.19
C SER A 28 15.40 -7.53 21.60
N GLN A 29 14.52 -8.43 22.06
CA GLN A 29 14.65 -9.06 23.36
C GLN A 29 15.88 -9.96 23.46
N ARG A 30 16.13 -10.78 22.43
CA ARG A 30 17.29 -11.68 22.39
C ARG A 30 18.62 -10.92 22.41
N ILE A 31 18.72 -9.82 21.67
CA ILE A 31 19.91 -8.97 21.65
C ILE A 31 20.13 -8.31 23.01
N MET A 32 19.07 -7.78 23.61
CA MET A 32 19.14 -7.20 24.96
C MET A 32 19.61 -8.24 25.98
N ALA A 33 19.03 -9.43 25.97
CA ALA A 33 19.38 -10.50 26.91
C ALA A 33 20.84 -10.98 26.75
N SER A 34 21.37 -11.00 25.52
CA SER A 34 22.72 -11.50 25.26
C SER A 34 23.82 -10.44 25.40
N THR A 35 23.51 -9.16 25.21
CA THR A 35 24.52 -8.08 25.16
C THR A 35 24.33 -6.99 26.21
N GLY A 36 23.16 -6.92 26.85
CA GLY A 36 22.76 -5.80 27.69
C GLY A 36 22.60 -4.48 26.94
N LYS A 37 22.57 -4.51 25.59
CA LYS A 37 22.41 -3.33 24.74
C LYS A 37 21.04 -3.33 24.06
N THR A 38 20.42 -2.16 24.00
CA THR A 38 19.24 -1.93 23.16
C THR A 38 19.71 -1.69 21.74
N ILE A 39 19.34 -2.58 20.81
CA ILE A 39 19.48 -2.35 19.37
C ILE A 39 18.09 -2.21 18.78
N ARG A 40 17.91 -1.24 17.91
CA ARG A 40 16.63 -1.00 17.24
C ARG A 40 16.34 -2.14 16.25
N ALA A 41 15.29 -2.91 16.55
CA ALA A 41 14.73 -3.89 15.62
C ALA A 41 13.32 -3.46 15.19
N CYS A 42 13.06 -3.38 13.89
CA CYS A 42 11.75 -3.02 13.36
C CYS A 42 11.47 -3.71 12.01
N THR A 43 10.28 -3.49 11.46
CA THR A 43 9.97 -3.95 10.10
C THR A 43 10.33 -2.91 9.05
N PHE A 44 10.47 -3.35 7.80
CA PHE A 44 10.63 -2.45 6.65
C PHE A 44 9.52 -1.40 6.59
N HIS A 45 8.26 -1.79 6.87
CA HIS A 45 7.13 -0.86 6.88
C HIS A 45 7.27 0.22 7.97
N SER A 46 7.67 -0.16 9.19
CA SER A 46 7.88 0.80 10.27
C SER A 46 9.02 1.78 9.96
N LEU A 47 10.14 1.27 9.42
CA LEU A 47 11.26 2.12 9.00
C LEU A 47 10.83 3.07 7.87
N GLY A 48 10.19 2.53 6.83
CA GLY A 48 9.74 3.33 5.68
C GLY A 48 8.77 4.43 6.09
N LEU A 49 7.84 4.13 7.00
CA LEU A 49 6.93 5.14 7.55
C LEU A 49 7.67 6.27 8.28
N GLU A 50 8.65 5.91 9.10
CA GLU A 50 9.46 6.89 9.84
C GLU A 50 10.26 7.78 8.89
N ILE A 51 10.91 7.20 7.88
CA ILE A 51 11.62 7.95 6.83
C ILE A 51 10.67 8.90 6.11
N CYS A 52 9.51 8.41 5.67
CA CYS A 52 8.53 9.24 4.97
C CYS A 52 8.04 10.42 5.83
N ARG A 53 7.81 10.18 7.13
CA ARG A 53 7.42 11.23 8.10
C ARG A 53 8.54 12.24 8.34
N ALA A 54 9.78 11.79 8.44
CA ALA A 54 10.93 12.68 8.61
C ALA A 54 11.22 13.52 7.36
N ALA A 55 10.98 12.97 6.17
CA ALA A 55 11.27 13.62 4.89
C ALA A 55 10.16 14.59 4.40
N THR A 56 8.97 14.59 5.02
CA THR A 56 7.81 15.36 4.54
C THR A 56 7.21 16.23 5.63
N ILE A 57 6.97 17.51 5.34
CA ILE A 57 6.32 18.46 6.29
C ILE A 57 4.84 18.10 6.53
N ALA A 58 4.19 17.51 5.52
CA ALA A 58 2.79 17.11 5.60
C ALA A 58 2.62 15.75 6.29
N ASN A 59 1.82 15.72 7.36
CA ASN A 59 1.40 14.47 7.98
C ASN A 59 0.46 13.71 7.02
N ARG A 60 0.96 12.62 6.42
CA ARG A 60 0.16 11.76 5.53
C ARG A 60 -0.38 10.58 6.33
N PRO A 61 -1.71 10.42 6.46
CA PRO A 61 -2.28 9.28 7.15
C PRO A 61 -1.98 7.99 6.37
N ILE A 62 -1.74 6.90 7.10
CA ILE A 62 -1.75 5.57 6.49
C ILE A 62 -3.22 5.23 6.21
N ILE A 63 -3.52 4.98 4.94
CA ILE A 63 -4.86 4.60 4.50
C ILE A 63 -4.96 3.07 4.64
N ASP A 64 -6.02 2.59 5.29
CA ASP A 64 -6.28 1.15 5.40
C ASP A 64 -6.80 0.57 4.07
N GLY A 65 -6.78 -0.76 3.95
CA GLY A 65 -7.18 -1.45 2.72
C GLY A 65 -8.62 -1.16 2.29
N HIS A 66 -9.56 -1.01 3.22
CA HIS A 66 -10.95 -0.70 2.87
C HIS A 66 -11.08 0.72 2.32
N THR A 67 -10.44 1.68 2.97
CA THR A 67 -10.42 3.06 2.48
C THR A 67 -9.75 3.15 1.10
N SER A 68 -8.66 2.43 0.87
CA SER A 68 -8.02 2.34 -0.44
C SER A 68 -8.98 1.79 -1.51
N ASN A 69 -9.68 0.69 -1.22
CA ASN A 69 -10.64 0.10 -2.14
C ASN A 69 -11.81 1.05 -2.44
N THR A 70 -12.28 1.79 -1.44
CA THR A 70 -13.32 2.81 -1.64
C THR A 70 -12.85 3.93 -2.54
N VAL A 71 -11.62 4.43 -2.38
CA VAL A 71 -11.06 5.46 -3.27
C VAL A 71 -10.96 4.95 -4.71
N VAL A 72 -10.46 3.72 -4.91
CA VAL A 72 -10.36 3.10 -6.24
C VAL A 72 -11.75 2.95 -6.86
N ARG A 73 -12.72 2.43 -6.12
CA ARG A 73 -14.11 2.26 -6.57
C ARG A 73 -14.73 3.59 -6.99
N ASN A 74 -14.68 4.59 -6.12
CA ASN A 74 -15.27 5.91 -6.39
C ASN A 74 -14.61 6.58 -7.62
N THR A 75 -13.30 6.39 -7.78
CA THR A 75 -12.57 6.89 -8.96
C THR A 75 -13.05 6.19 -10.23
N PHE A 76 -13.22 4.87 -10.18
CA PHE A 76 -13.72 4.09 -11.31
C PHE A 76 -15.15 4.50 -11.69
N GLU A 77 -16.05 4.62 -10.71
CA GLU A 77 -17.43 5.09 -10.91
C GLU A 77 -17.50 6.50 -11.50
N GLN A 78 -16.63 7.40 -11.03
CA GLN A 78 -16.53 8.76 -11.58
C GLN A 78 -16.05 8.74 -13.04
N LEU A 79 -15.05 7.92 -13.37
CA LEU A 79 -14.53 7.81 -14.74
C LEU A 79 -15.53 7.15 -15.67
N LEU A 80 -16.24 6.10 -15.20
CA LEU A 80 -17.31 5.48 -15.95
C LEU A 80 -18.44 6.47 -16.24
N SER A 81 -18.83 7.30 -15.28
CA SER A 81 -19.91 8.27 -15.49
C SER A 81 -19.51 9.45 -16.37
N LYS A 82 -18.28 9.97 -16.26
CA LYS A 82 -17.89 11.23 -16.90
C LYS A 82 -17.01 11.08 -18.15
N ASN A 83 -16.38 9.93 -18.37
CA ASN A 83 -15.43 9.74 -19.46
C ASN A 83 -15.89 8.62 -20.41
N ILE A 84 -16.41 9.02 -21.57
CA ILE A 84 -16.92 8.10 -22.60
C ILE A 84 -15.84 7.13 -23.07
N GLY A 85 -14.61 7.61 -23.29
CA GLY A 85 -13.49 6.77 -23.74
C GLY A 85 -13.14 5.68 -22.72
N TYR A 86 -13.07 6.06 -21.44
CA TYR A 86 -12.81 5.12 -20.35
C TYR A 86 -13.92 4.07 -20.21
N ARG A 87 -15.18 4.52 -20.28
CA ARG A 87 -16.37 3.66 -20.21
C ARG A 87 -16.39 2.60 -21.32
N LEU A 88 -16.12 3.01 -22.56
CA LEU A 88 -16.08 2.08 -23.70
C LEU A 88 -14.92 1.09 -23.57
N LEU A 89 -13.75 1.55 -23.10
CA LEU A 89 -12.61 0.66 -22.81
C LEU A 89 -12.96 -0.36 -21.73
N ALA A 90 -13.60 0.08 -20.64
CA ALA A 90 -13.99 -0.78 -19.54
C ALA A 90 -14.95 -1.88 -20.04
N PHE A 91 -15.99 -1.55 -20.82
CA PHE A 91 -16.89 -2.55 -21.40
C PHE A 91 -16.20 -3.50 -22.38
N LYS A 92 -15.22 -3.00 -23.15
CA LYS A 92 -14.40 -3.85 -24.02
C LYS A 92 -13.58 -4.89 -23.24
N LEU A 93 -13.13 -4.54 -22.03
CA LEU A 93 -12.29 -5.40 -21.20
C LEU A 93 -13.10 -6.39 -20.32
N MET A 94 -14.35 -6.08 -19.95
CA MET A 94 -15.15 -6.94 -19.05
C MET A 94 -15.73 -8.18 -19.76
N SER A 95 -16.63 -8.00 -20.73
CA SER A 95 -17.15 -9.12 -21.54
C SER A 95 -17.77 -8.62 -22.84
N LYS A 96 -17.77 -9.48 -23.87
CA LYS A 96 -18.41 -9.18 -25.17
C LYS A 96 -19.92 -8.96 -25.03
N GLU A 97 -20.54 -9.64 -24.07
CA GLU A 97 -21.97 -9.53 -23.76
C GLU A 97 -22.32 -8.14 -23.21
N LEU A 98 -21.53 -7.64 -22.26
CA LEU A 98 -21.71 -6.31 -21.68
C LEU A 98 -21.41 -5.20 -22.69
N LEU A 99 -20.38 -5.38 -23.54
CA LEU A 99 -20.12 -4.47 -24.65
C LEU A 99 -21.28 -4.47 -25.66
N GLY A 100 -21.88 -5.63 -25.94
CA GLY A 100 -23.06 -5.73 -26.80
C GLY A 100 -24.29 -5.03 -26.20
N LYS A 101 -24.54 -5.24 -24.90
CA LYS A 101 -25.68 -4.71 -24.17
C LYS A 101 -25.62 -3.19 -24.01
N TYR A 102 -24.45 -2.65 -23.63
CA TYR A 102 -24.32 -1.21 -23.31
C TYR A 102 -23.53 -0.42 -24.35
N GLY A 103 -22.76 -1.02 -25.25
CA GLY A 103 -21.80 -0.29 -26.09
C GLY A 103 -22.39 0.82 -26.97
N LYS A 104 -23.69 0.73 -27.33
CA LYS A 104 -24.41 1.84 -27.99
C LYS A 104 -24.84 2.92 -26.99
N ALA A 105 -25.50 2.53 -25.89
CA ALA A 105 -25.96 3.46 -24.85
C ALA A 105 -24.79 4.18 -24.14
N ALA A 106 -23.67 3.49 -23.96
CA ALA A 106 -22.44 3.97 -23.36
C ALA A 106 -21.78 5.13 -24.11
N LYS A 107 -22.18 5.38 -25.37
CA LYS A 107 -21.71 6.55 -26.15
C LYS A 107 -22.50 7.82 -25.84
N SER A 108 -23.65 7.70 -25.16
CA SER A 108 -24.46 8.83 -24.73
C SER A 108 -23.84 9.51 -23.51
N GLU A 109 -23.97 10.83 -23.44
CA GLU A 109 -23.58 11.62 -22.27
C GLU A 109 -24.47 11.32 -21.06
N ASP A 110 -25.76 11.03 -21.29
CA ASP A 110 -26.76 10.75 -20.24
C ASP A 110 -26.77 9.30 -19.75
N PHE A 111 -25.81 8.48 -20.18
CA PHE A 111 -25.77 7.07 -19.82
C PHE A 111 -25.49 6.87 -18.33
N GLN A 112 -26.43 6.21 -17.66
CA GLN A 112 -26.26 5.71 -16.30
C GLN A 112 -25.98 4.20 -16.34
N LEU A 113 -24.93 3.76 -15.67
CA LEU A 113 -24.65 2.33 -15.53
C LEU A 113 -25.74 1.69 -14.66
N PRO A 114 -26.41 0.61 -15.11
CA PRO A 114 -27.24 -0.19 -14.23
C PRO A 114 -26.37 -0.89 -13.19
N THR A 115 -26.65 -0.69 -11.91
CA THR A 115 -25.89 -1.29 -10.80
C THR A 115 -26.11 -2.80 -10.69
N ASP A 116 -27.21 -3.31 -11.24
CA ASP A 116 -27.66 -4.69 -11.03
C ASP A 116 -26.90 -5.71 -11.88
N ASP A 117 -26.33 -5.25 -13.00
CA ASP A 117 -25.64 -6.10 -13.98
C ASP A 117 -24.12 -6.21 -13.73
N TYR A 118 -23.62 -5.51 -12.70
CA TYR A 118 -22.21 -5.44 -12.32
C TYR A 118 -22.05 -5.56 -10.80
N GLY A 119 -22.49 -6.68 -10.25
CA GLY A 119 -22.16 -7.05 -8.87
C GLY A 119 -20.66 -7.36 -8.76
N PHE A 120 -19.86 -6.38 -8.33
CA PHE A 120 -18.51 -6.63 -7.85
C PHE A 120 -18.60 -7.29 -6.47
N ASN A 121 -18.75 -8.62 -6.45
CA ASN A 121 -18.55 -9.43 -5.25
C ASN A 121 -17.09 -9.36 -4.80
#